data_AF-A0A3C2CH15-F1
#
_entry.id   AF-A0A3C2CH15-F1
#
_cell.length_a   1.000
_cell.length_b   1.000
_cell.length_c   1.000
_cell.angle_alpha   90.00
_cell.angle_beta   90.00
_cell.angle_gamma   90.00
#
_symmetry.space_group_name_H-M   'P 1'
#
loop_
_entity.id
_entity.type
_entity.pdbx_description
1 polymer ?
#
loop_
_entity_poly.entity_id
_entity_poly.type
_entity_poly.pdbx_seq_one_letter_code
_entity_poly.pdbx_strand_id
1 'polypeptide(L)'
;MSFPSDLEIARKAELKPLTDVAKESGIPEESLELYGEGAAKIKLEAIDAMADKPKAKYVVVTAITPTPLGEGKTTTTVGLGQGFSHIGKRATIAIRQPSLGPTFGIKGGAAGGGYSQVVPMELFNLHLTGDMHAVTAAHNMCSAMLDSHLFHG
;
A
#
# COMPACT_ATOMS: atom_id res chain seq x y z
N MET A 1 30.08 -0.72 10.99
CA MET A 1 28.83 -1.51 11.15
C MET A 1 28.15 -1.55 9.80
N SER A 2 27.76 -2.72 9.29
CA SER A 2 26.98 -2.80 8.05
C SER A 2 25.54 -2.39 8.34
N PHE A 3 24.99 -1.52 7.49
CA PHE A 3 23.56 -1.21 7.53
C PHE A 3 22.80 -2.45 6.99
N PRO A 4 21.80 -3.00 7.72
CA PRO A 4 21.03 -4.15 7.23
C PRO A 4 20.31 -3.82 5.93
N SER A 5 20.08 -4.83 5.09
CA SER A 5 19.26 -4.67 3.90
C SER A 5 17.80 -4.40 4.25
N ASP A 6 17.07 -3.78 3.32
CA ASP A 6 15.65 -3.45 3.49
C ASP A 6 14.80 -4.68 3.84
N LEU A 7 15.09 -5.83 3.23
CA LEU A 7 14.37 -7.08 3.48
C LEU A 7 14.66 -7.65 4.87
N GLU A 8 15.91 -7.54 5.34
CA GLU A 8 16.27 -7.96 6.70
C GLU A 8 15.58 -7.11 7.77
N ILE A 9 15.42 -5.80 7.51
CA ILE A 9 14.66 -4.91 8.38
C ILE A 9 13.19 -5.31 8.38
N ALA A 10 12.59 -5.51 7.20
CA ALA A 10 11.18 -5.89 7.07
C ALA A 10 10.85 -7.20 7.79
N ARG A 11 11.70 -8.23 7.68
CA ARG A 11 11.48 -9.54 8.31
C ARG A 11 11.62 -9.53 9.82
N LYS A 12 12.34 -8.54 10.38
CA LYS A 12 12.48 -8.36 11.83
C LYS A 12 11.38 -7.48 12.43
N ALA A 13 10.51 -6.92 11.61
CA ALA A 13 9.43 -6.07 12.10
C ALA A 13 8.39 -6.90 12.88
N GLU A 14 8.06 -6.45 14.08
CA GLU A 14 6.95 -6.99 14.86
C GLU A 14 5.64 -6.37 14.34
N LEU A 15 4.81 -7.18 13.71
CA LEU A 15 3.56 -6.73 13.13
C LEU A 15 2.48 -6.67 14.21
N LYS A 16 1.78 -5.54 14.28
CA LYS A 16 0.53 -5.44 15.03
C LYS A 16 -0.57 -6.19 14.28
N PRO A 17 -1.53 -6.80 14.99
CA PRO A 17 -2.78 -7.27 14.38
C PRO A 17 -3.45 -6.14 13.58
N LEU A 18 -3.97 -6.46 12.39
CA LEU A 18 -4.62 -5.48 11.53
C LEU A 18 -5.88 -4.87 12.17
N THR A 19 -6.55 -5.60 13.05
CA THR A 19 -7.67 -5.12 13.86
C THR A 19 -7.25 -3.99 14.81
N ASP A 20 -6.05 -4.08 15.41
CA ASP A 20 -5.50 -3.02 16.25
C ASP A 20 -5.16 -1.78 15.42
N VAL A 21 -4.55 -1.96 14.24
CA VAL A 21 -4.25 -0.86 13.29
C VAL A 21 -5.53 -0.15 12.83
N ALA A 22 -6.57 -0.92 12.52
CA ALA A 22 -7.88 -0.40 12.15
C ALA A 22 -8.51 0.38 13.31
N LYS A 23 -8.47 -0.14 14.53
CA LYS A 23 -8.97 0.51 15.74
C LYS A 23 -8.26 1.83 16.03
N GLU A 24 -6.93 1.88 15.89
CA GLU A 24 -6.13 3.11 16.03
C GLU A 24 -6.55 4.18 15.00
N SER A 25 -6.90 3.75 13.79
CA SER A 25 -7.45 4.61 12.71
C SER A 25 -8.95 4.91 12.88
N GLY A 26 -9.62 4.17 13.78
CA GLY A 26 -11.04 4.20 14.05
C GLY A 26 -11.91 3.60 12.93
N ILE A 27 -11.36 2.68 12.14
CA ILE A 27 -12.13 1.88 11.20
C ILE A 27 -12.85 0.78 12.00
N PRO A 28 -14.17 0.57 11.82
CA PRO A 28 -14.89 -0.51 12.48
C PRO A 28 -14.35 -1.88 12.08
N GLU A 29 -14.26 -2.81 13.03
CA GLU A 29 -13.68 -4.14 12.81
C GLU A 29 -14.52 -4.96 11.81
N GLU A 30 -15.84 -4.82 11.86
CA GLU A 30 -16.79 -5.45 10.94
C GLU A 30 -16.64 -4.98 9.48
N SER A 31 -15.97 -3.85 9.29
CA SER A 31 -15.64 -3.30 7.97
C SER A 31 -14.33 -3.86 7.40
N LEU A 32 -13.62 -4.72 8.14
CA LEU A 32 -12.41 -5.37 7.64
C LEU A 32 -12.74 -6.70 6.96
N GLU A 33 -12.08 -6.93 5.83
CA GLU A 33 -11.96 -8.23 5.19
C GLU A 33 -10.49 -8.63 5.18
N LEU A 34 -10.13 -9.58 6.05
CA LEU A 34 -8.74 -9.96 6.28
C LEU A 34 -8.21 -10.87 5.15
N TYR A 35 -7.00 -10.58 4.68
CA TYR A 35 -6.21 -11.40 3.76
C TYR A 35 -5.01 -11.96 4.53
N GLY A 36 -5.28 -12.99 5.31
CA GLY A 36 -4.34 -13.49 6.31
C GLY A 36 -4.03 -12.41 7.35
N GLU A 37 -2.79 -12.41 7.84
CA GLU A 37 -2.34 -11.49 8.90
C GLU A 37 -1.72 -10.21 8.36
N GLY A 38 -1.40 -10.17 7.06
CA GLY A 38 -0.54 -9.14 6.45
C GLY A 38 -1.26 -8.04 5.68
N ALA A 39 -2.52 -8.25 5.29
CA ALA A 39 -3.31 -7.23 4.61
C ALA A 39 -4.81 -7.37 4.93
N ALA A 40 -5.55 -6.28 4.75
CA ALA A 40 -7.00 -6.27 4.81
C ALA A 40 -7.56 -5.35 3.74
N LYS A 41 -8.74 -5.69 3.21
CA LYS A 41 -9.60 -4.72 2.52
C LYS A 41 -10.51 -4.05 3.54
N ILE A 42 -10.85 -2.80 3.25
CA ILE A 42 -11.84 -2.04 4.01
C ILE A 42 -13.09 -1.95 3.15
N LYS A 43 -14.21 -2.42 3.67
CA LYS A 43 -15.52 -2.34 3.01
C LYS A 43 -15.94 -0.87 2.85
N LEU A 44 -16.63 -0.54 1.77
CA LEU A 44 -16.96 0.86 1.44
C LEU A 44 -17.95 1.49 2.44
N GLU A 45 -18.76 0.66 3.11
CA GLU A 45 -19.68 1.06 4.17
C GLU A 45 -18.96 1.71 5.37
N ALA A 46 -17.64 1.50 5.51
CA ALA A 46 -16.82 2.19 6.50
C ALA A 46 -16.84 3.72 6.32
N ILE A 47 -17.05 4.21 5.09
CA ILE A 47 -17.14 5.65 4.80
C ILE A 47 -18.31 6.25 5.57
N ASP A 48 -19.48 5.63 5.47
CA ASP A 48 -20.70 6.09 6.14
C ASP A 48 -20.58 5.90 7.66
N ALA A 49 -20.03 4.77 8.11
CA ALA A 49 -19.78 4.51 9.53
C ALA A 49 -18.79 5.51 10.18
N MET A 50 -17.98 6.19 9.37
CA MET A 50 -17.01 7.18 9.82
C MET A 50 -17.42 8.63 9.51
N ALA A 51 -18.64 8.87 9.02
CA ALA A 51 -19.07 10.18 8.52
C ALA A 51 -19.03 11.31 9.57
N ASP A 52 -19.27 10.97 10.85
CA ASP A 52 -19.26 11.94 11.95
C ASP A 52 -17.85 12.39 12.36
N LYS A 53 -16.80 11.77 11.80
CA LYS A 53 -15.41 12.11 12.14
C LYS A 53 -14.98 13.38 11.42
N PRO A 54 -14.18 14.24 12.09
CA PRO A 54 -13.64 15.43 11.43
C PRO A 54 -12.70 15.02 10.28
N LYS A 55 -12.78 15.78 9.17
CA LYS A 55 -11.88 15.60 8.04
C LYS A 55 -10.41 15.76 8.47
N ALA A 56 -9.56 14.84 8.04
CA ALA A 56 -8.13 14.93 8.24
C ALA A 56 -7.52 16.10 7.43
N LYS A 57 -6.35 16.57 7.87
CA LYS A 57 -5.52 17.44 7.04
C LYS A 57 -4.91 16.60 5.92
N TYR A 58 -4.97 17.11 4.69
CA TYR A 58 -4.40 16.43 3.53
C TYR A 58 -3.01 16.99 3.23
N VAL A 59 -1.99 16.12 3.28
CA VAL A 59 -0.59 16.47 3.02
C VAL A 59 -0.12 15.70 1.79
N VAL A 60 0.34 16.43 0.78
CA VAL A 60 0.90 15.85 -0.45
C VAL A 60 2.42 15.83 -0.33
N VAL A 61 3.01 14.65 -0.51
CA VAL A 61 4.47 14.48 -0.61
C VAL A 61 4.86 14.44 -2.08
N THR A 62 5.68 15.40 -2.50
CA THR A 62 6.23 15.49 -3.86
C THR A 62 7.76 15.45 -3.82
N ALA A 63 8.38 15.35 -5.00
CA ALA A 63 9.83 15.40 -5.16
C ALA A 63 10.20 16.24 -6.39
N ILE A 64 11.47 16.59 -6.50
CA ILE A 64 12.05 17.17 -7.71
C ILE A 64 12.00 16.16 -8.87
N THR A 65 12.41 16.60 -10.07
CA THR A 65 12.60 15.73 -11.22
C THR A 65 13.52 14.54 -10.85
N PRO A 66 13.13 13.29 -11.14
CA PRO A 66 13.93 12.12 -10.80
C PRO A 66 15.33 12.15 -11.40
N THR A 67 16.28 11.64 -10.62
CA THR A 67 17.70 11.51 -10.93
C THR A 67 18.15 10.07 -10.67
N PRO A 68 19.29 9.62 -11.24
CA PRO A 68 19.82 8.28 -10.97
C PRO A 68 20.15 8.00 -9.50
N LEU A 69 20.29 9.04 -8.66
CA LEU A 69 20.62 8.91 -7.25
C LEU A 69 19.42 8.50 -6.39
N GLY A 70 18.19 8.71 -6.89
CA GLY A 70 16.95 8.45 -6.18
C GLY A 70 16.60 9.50 -5.12
N GLU A 71 15.32 9.83 -5.02
CA GLU A 71 14.84 10.98 -4.21
C GLU A 71 14.20 10.55 -2.90
N GLY A 72 13.97 9.25 -2.68
CA GLY A 72 13.43 8.73 -1.43
C GLY A 72 11.96 9.11 -1.13
N LYS A 73 11.17 9.54 -2.13
CA LYS A 73 9.79 10.03 -1.93
C LYS A 73 8.90 9.11 -1.09
N THR A 74 8.90 7.80 -1.37
CA THR A 74 8.09 6.84 -0.60
C THR A 74 8.61 6.69 0.82
N THR A 75 9.94 6.60 1.00
CA THR A 75 10.60 6.57 2.31
C THR A 75 10.22 7.80 3.15
N THR A 76 10.24 8.99 2.55
CA THR A 76 9.79 10.23 3.21
C THR A 76 8.31 10.20 3.56
N THR A 77 7.45 9.64 2.70
CA THR A 77 6.01 9.52 2.97
C THR A 77 5.74 8.62 4.19
N VAL A 78 6.39 7.46 4.26
CA VAL A 78 6.27 6.54 5.39
C VAL A 78 6.85 7.17 6.65
N GLY A 79 8.06 7.75 6.57
CA GLY A 79 8.73 8.42 7.68
C GLY A 79 7.96 9.61 8.22
N LEU A 80 7.27 10.37 7.38
CA LEU A 80 6.40 11.46 7.80
C LEU A 80 5.19 10.94 8.60
N GLY A 81 4.57 9.85 8.16
CA GLY A 81 3.49 9.19 8.90
C GLY A 81 3.95 8.69 10.27
N GLN A 82 5.10 8.01 10.33
CA GLN A 82 5.74 7.57 11.56
C GLN A 82 6.07 8.76 12.48
N GLY A 83 6.61 9.85 11.92
CA GLY A 83 6.95 11.08 12.64
C GLY A 83 5.74 11.75 13.28
N PHE A 84 4.60 11.81 12.57
CA PHE A 84 3.36 12.30 13.16
C PHE A 84 2.92 11.46 14.37
N SER A 85 2.98 10.13 14.26
CA SER A 85 2.67 9.24 15.38
C SER A 85 3.62 9.49 16.57
N HIS A 86 4.91 9.71 16.31
CA HIS A 86 5.92 9.97 17.34
C HIS A 86 5.63 11.27 18.12
N ILE A 87 5.08 12.30 17.48
CA ILE A 87 4.69 13.56 18.14
C ILE A 87 3.23 13.56 18.65
N GLY A 88 2.62 12.39 18.79
CA GLY A 88 1.27 12.23 19.33
C GLY A 88 0.14 12.68 18.39
N LYS A 89 0.39 12.71 17.07
CA LYS A 89 -0.64 12.98 16.04
C LYS A 89 -1.04 11.69 15.35
N ARG A 90 -2.34 11.51 15.12
CA ARG A 90 -2.85 10.41 14.30
C ARG A 90 -2.68 10.75 12.82
N ALA A 91 -1.96 9.91 12.08
CA ALA A 91 -1.75 10.05 10.65
C ALA A 91 -1.88 8.69 9.94
N THR A 92 -2.36 8.73 8.70
CA THR A 92 -2.45 7.58 7.81
C THR A 92 -1.77 7.96 6.50
N ILE A 93 -0.97 7.05 5.96
CA ILE A 93 -0.34 7.24 4.65
C ILE A 93 -1.16 6.54 3.57
N ALA A 94 -1.17 7.13 2.37
CA ALA A 94 -1.73 6.50 1.18
C ALA A 94 -0.63 6.43 0.11
N ILE A 95 -0.31 5.22 -0.34
CA ILE A 95 0.71 4.96 -1.35
C ILE A 95 0.15 4.04 -2.45
N ARG A 96 0.79 4.04 -3.62
CA ARG A 96 0.38 3.19 -4.74
C ARG A 96 0.91 1.76 -4.55
N GLN A 97 0.09 0.78 -4.88
CA GLN A 97 0.56 -0.60 -5.05
C GLN A 97 1.56 -0.65 -6.22
N PRO A 98 2.71 -1.33 -6.06
CA PRO A 98 3.64 -1.53 -7.17
C PRO A 98 3.14 -2.53 -8.19
N SER A 99 3.65 -2.43 -9.41
CA SER A 99 3.49 -3.50 -10.40
C SER A 99 4.30 -4.73 -9.96
N LEU A 100 3.77 -5.92 -10.26
CA LEU A 100 4.41 -7.21 -10.01
C LEU A 100 5.66 -7.42 -10.89
N GLY A 101 5.63 -6.96 -12.14
CA GLY A 101 6.68 -7.24 -13.13
C GLY A 101 8.08 -6.80 -12.70
N PRO A 102 8.29 -5.55 -12.23
CA PRO A 102 9.58 -5.05 -11.78
C PRO A 102 10.25 -5.89 -10.68
N THR A 103 9.48 -6.59 -9.82
CA THR A 103 9.99 -7.46 -8.77
C THR A 103 10.86 -8.60 -9.33
N PHE A 104 10.58 -9.05 -10.56
CA PHE A 104 11.35 -10.10 -11.24
C PHE A 104 12.44 -9.56 -12.16
N GLY A 105 12.65 -8.23 -12.16
CA GLY A 105 13.65 -7.54 -12.96
C GLY A 105 14.66 -6.80 -12.09
N ILE A 106 14.87 -5.51 -12.41
CA ILE A 106 15.95 -4.70 -11.82
C ILE A 106 15.54 -4.04 -10.49
N LYS A 107 14.23 -3.92 -10.19
CA LYS A 107 13.74 -3.08 -9.10
C LYS A 107 13.21 -3.92 -7.94
N GLY A 108 14.02 -4.07 -6.89
CA GLY A 108 13.58 -4.59 -5.60
C GLY A 108 12.95 -3.50 -4.73
N GLY A 109 11.75 -3.75 -4.20
CA GLY A 109 11.14 -3.00 -3.09
C GLY A 109 10.54 -1.63 -3.45
N ALA A 110 9.21 -1.52 -3.45
CA ALA A 110 8.50 -0.25 -3.69
C ALA A 110 7.85 0.36 -2.43
N ALA A 111 8.08 -0.25 -1.26
CA ALA A 111 7.37 0.03 -0.02
C ALA A 111 8.05 1.08 0.89
N GLY A 112 9.05 1.82 0.39
CA GLY A 112 9.92 2.68 1.21
C GLY A 112 11.34 2.14 1.27
N GLY A 113 12.08 2.43 2.35
CA GLY A 113 13.46 1.97 2.54
C GLY A 113 13.98 2.23 3.96
N GLY A 114 15.00 1.48 4.38
CA GLY A 114 15.53 1.50 5.74
C GLY A 114 14.45 1.17 6.78
N TYR A 115 14.33 1.98 7.83
CA TYR A 115 13.33 1.80 8.89
C TYR A 115 11.97 2.47 8.59
N SER A 116 11.83 3.10 7.42
CA SER A 116 10.59 3.71 6.95
C SER A 116 10.06 2.93 5.76
N GLN A 117 9.38 1.83 6.07
CA GLN A 117 8.83 0.87 5.12
C GLN A 117 7.37 0.52 5.45
N VAL A 118 6.62 0.09 4.43
CA VAL A 118 5.36 -0.64 4.58
C VAL A 118 5.64 -2.15 4.55
N VAL A 119 5.06 -2.88 5.50
CA VAL A 119 5.24 -4.32 5.70
C VAL A 119 3.88 -5.01 5.80
N PRO A 120 3.75 -6.29 5.39
CA PRO A 120 4.82 -7.21 4.92
C PRO A 120 5.30 -6.89 3.49
N MET A 121 6.63 -6.79 3.33
CA MET A 121 7.23 -6.34 2.06
C MET A 121 7.01 -7.32 0.92
N GLU A 122 7.13 -8.63 1.17
CA GLU A 122 6.91 -9.66 0.16
C GLU A 122 5.46 -9.65 -0.34
N LEU A 123 4.50 -9.55 0.57
CA LEU A 123 3.07 -9.47 0.23
C LEU A 123 2.77 -8.23 -0.63
N PHE A 124 3.32 -7.07 -0.25
CA PHE A 124 3.13 -5.80 -0.94
C PHE A 124 3.70 -5.78 -2.37
N ASN A 125 4.82 -6.46 -2.61
CA ASN A 125 5.49 -6.48 -3.92
C ASN A 125 5.02 -7.60 -4.87
N LEU A 126 4.23 -8.55 -4.38
CA LEU A 126 3.73 -9.67 -5.17
C LEU A 126 2.23 -9.49 -5.49
N HIS A 127 1.39 -10.39 -5.03
CA HIS A 127 -0.03 -10.43 -5.40
C HIS A 127 -0.90 -9.52 -4.54
N LEU A 128 -0.40 -9.11 -3.37
CA LEU A 128 -1.15 -8.37 -2.36
C LEU A 128 -2.54 -8.99 -2.15
N THR A 129 -3.60 -8.27 -2.49
CA THR A 129 -5.00 -8.68 -2.36
C THR A 129 -5.66 -8.98 -3.71
N GLY A 130 -4.88 -9.09 -4.79
CA GLY A 130 -5.36 -9.44 -6.13
C GLY A 130 -5.85 -8.27 -7.00
N ASP A 131 -5.70 -7.02 -6.56
CA ASP A 131 -6.23 -5.84 -7.26
C ASP A 131 -5.75 -5.72 -8.71
N MET A 132 -4.44 -5.90 -8.94
CA MET A 132 -3.87 -5.87 -10.29
C MET A 132 -4.37 -7.02 -11.17
N HIS A 133 -4.69 -8.18 -10.58
CA HIS A 133 -5.28 -9.30 -11.31
C HIS A 133 -6.71 -9.01 -11.73
N ALA A 134 -7.50 -8.37 -10.85
CA ALA A 134 -8.85 -7.92 -11.18
C ALA A 134 -8.85 -6.88 -12.31
N VAL A 135 -7.93 -5.89 -12.26
CA VAL A 135 -7.73 -4.91 -13.34
C VAL A 135 -7.36 -5.61 -14.65
N THR A 136 -6.42 -6.58 -14.58
CA THR A 136 -5.99 -7.36 -15.76
C THR A 136 -7.14 -8.16 -16.37
N ALA A 137 -7.93 -8.85 -15.53
CA ALA A 137 -9.07 -9.64 -15.97
C ALA A 137 -10.14 -8.77 -16.63
N ALA A 138 -10.49 -7.64 -16.02
CA ALA A 138 -11.46 -6.70 -16.58
C ALA A 138 -10.97 -6.11 -17.92
N HIS A 139 -9.70 -5.72 -18.00
CA HIS A 139 -9.10 -5.20 -19.24
C HIS A 139 -9.13 -6.25 -20.36
N ASN A 140 -8.68 -7.47 -20.08
CA ASN A 140 -8.63 -8.54 -21.06
C ASN A 140 -10.02 -9.00 -21.51
N MET A 141 -11.01 -8.98 -20.60
CA MET A 141 -12.40 -9.28 -20.95
C MET A 141 -12.94 -8.26 -21.94
N CYS A 142 -12.73 -6.96 -21.72
CA CYS A 142 -13.14 -5.92 -22.65
C CYS A 142 -12.49 -6.10 -24.04
N SER A 143 -11.18 -6.38 -24.09
CA SER A 143 -10.48 -6.65 -25.34
C SER A 143 -11.02 -7.89 -26.05
N ALA A 144 -11.22 -9.00 -25.33
CA ALA A 144 -11.77 -10.23 -25.89
C ALA A 144 -13.21 -10.05 -26.40
N MET A 145 -14.04 -9.25 -25.72
CA MET A 145 -15.39 -8.92 -26.19
C MET A 145 -15.37 -8.08 -27.46
N LEU A 146 -14.41 -7.15 -27.59
CA LEU A 146 -14.23 -6.36 -28.80
C LEU A 146 -13.83 -7.25 -29.98
N ASP A 147 -12.84 -8.13 -29.80
CA ASP A 147 -12.42 -9.08 -30.83
C ASP A 147 -13.56 -10.06 -31.20
N SER A 148 -14.31 -10.52 -30.20
CA SER A 148 -15.48 -11.39 -30.40
C SER A 148 -16.57 -10.70 -31.22
N HIS A 149 -16.87 -9.42 -30.95
CA HIS A 149 -17.82 -8.65 -31.73
C HIS A 149 -17.35 -8.48 -33.19
N LEU A 150 -16.07 -8.16 -33.41
CA LEU A 150 -15.52 -8.06 -34.77
C LEU A 150 -15.57 -9.39 -35.53
N PHE A 151 -15.40 -10.51 -34.82
CA PHE A 151 -15.43 -11.85 -35.42
C PHE A 151 -16.85 -12.33 -35.75
N HIS A 152 -17.85 -12.00 -34.92
CA HIS A 152 -19.23 -12.50 -35.08
C HIS A 152 -20.19 -11.52 -35.78
N GLY A 153 -19.83 -10.24 -35.92
CA GLY A 153 -20.69 -9.18 -36.44
C GLY A 153 -21.61 -8.56 -35.38
#